data_AF-A0A1Y1RV70-F1
#
_entry.id   AF-A0A1Y1RV70-F1
#
_cell.length_a   1.000
_cell.length_b   1.000
_cell.length_c   1.000
_cell.angle_alpha   90.00
_cell.angle_beta   90.00
_cell.angle_gamma   90.00
#
_symmetry.space_group_name_H-M   'P 1'
#
loop_
_entity.id
_entity.type
_entity.pdbx_description
1 polymer ?
#
loop_
_entity_poly.entity_id
_entity_poly.type
_entity_poly.pdbx_seq_one_letter_code
_entity_poly.pdbx_strand_id
1 'polypeptide(L)' 'MKERIGEYFAGIQMLSLEHIEKIMEYQSENPGLKFGEIAVTLGYLEQRDIDEYLERGTG' A
#
# COMPACT_ATOMS: atom_id res chain seq x y z
N MET A 1 0.76 -8.02 16.19
CA MET A 1 0.63 -8.41 14.77
C MET A 1 0.74 -7.13 13.97
N LYS A 2 1.70 -6.99 13.05
CA LYS A 2 1.81 -5.79 12.21
C LYS A 2 0.69 -5.86 11.17
N GLU A 3 -0.24 -4.91 11.22
CA GLU A 3 -1.31 -4.77 10.23
C GLU A 3 -0.71 -4.67 8.82
N ARG A 4 -1.29 -5.32 7.81
CA ARG A 4 -0.74 -5.25 6.45
C ARG A 4 -0.92 -3.84 5.90
N ILE A 5 0.02 -3.40 5.06
CA ILE A 5 0.02 -2.03 4.54
C ILE A 5 -1.31 -1.65 3.84
N GLY A 6 -1.90 -2.56 3.07
CA GLY A 6 -3.20 -2.31 2.43
C GLY A 6 -4.37 -2.20 3.43
N GLU A 7 -4.36 -3.01 4.50
CA GLU A 7 -5.38 -2.95 5.56
C GLU A 7 -5.29 -1.64 6.35
N TYR A 8 -4.06 -1.21 6.67
CA TYR A 8 -3.80 0.05 7.35
C TYR A 8 -4.36 1.24 6.56
N PHE A 9 -3.98 1.37 5.29
CA PHE A 9 -4.42 2.49 4.46
C PHE A 9 -5.92 2.44 4.13
N ALA A 10 -6.54 1.24 4.12
CA ALA A 10 -7.98 1.11 4.06
C ALA A 10 -8.67 1.62 5.32
N GLY A 11 -8.14 1.26 6.50
CA GLY A 11 -8.70 1.63 7.80
C GLY A 11 -8.73 3.15 8.03
N ILE A 12 -7.79 3.88 7.45
CA ILE A 12 -7.74 5.35 7.48
C ILE A 12 -8.33 6.02 6.23
N GLN A 13 -9.01 5.25 5.36
CA GLN A 13 -9.69 5.73 4.15
C GLN A 13 -8.78 6.40 3.10
N MET A 14 -7.48 6.10 3.11
CA MET A 14 -6.56 6.54 2.05
C MET A 14 -6.61 5.61 0.83
N LEU A 15 -6.90 4.32 1.03
CA LEU A 15 -7.17 3.37 -0.05
C LEU A 15 -8.61 2.88 0.02
N SER A 16 -9.30 2.87 -1.12
CA SER A 16 -10.57 2.18 -1.29
C SER A 16 -10.32 0.69 -1.62
N LEU A 17 -11.37 -0.13 -1.55
CA LEU A 17 -11.30 -1.53 -2.00
C LEU A 17 -10.89 -1.63 -3.47
N GLU A 18 -11.40 -0.73 -4.32
CA GLU A 18 -11.05 -0.68 -5.74
C GLU A 18 -9.55 -0.40 -5.96
N HIS A 19 -8.96 0.53 -5.20
CA HIS A 19 -7.52 0.77 -5.28
C HIS A 19 -6.72 -0.47 -4.86
N ILE A 20 -7.14 -1.15 -3.79
CA ILE A 20 -6.47 -2.37 -3.30
C ILE A 20 -6.55 -3.47 -4.34
N GLU A 21 -7.72 -3.71 -4.92
CA GLU A 21 -7.91 -4.69 -5.99
C GLU A 21 -7.00 -4.39 -7.19
N LYS A 22 -6.91 -3.12 -7.60
CA LYS A 22 -6.03 -2.70 -8.70
C LYS A 22 -4.55 -2.90 -8.39
N ILE A 23 -4.11 -2.60 -7.16
CA ILE A 23 -2.73 -2.84 -6.73
C ILE A 23 -2.42 -4.34 -6.73
N MET A 24 -3.34 -5.17 -6.22
CA MET A 24 -3.16 -6.63 -6.15
C MET A 24 -3.15 -7.27 -7.55
N GLU A 25 -3.99 -6.81 -8.46
CA GLU A 25 -3.97 -7.20 -9.87
C GLU A 25 -2.60 -6.91 -10.49
N TYR A 26 -2.12 -5.67 -10.36
CA TYR A 26 -0.82 -5.25 -10.88
C TYR A 26 0.34 -6.05 -10.25
N GLN A 27 0.26 -6.34 -8.95
CA GLN A 27 1.24 -7.15 -8.24
C GLN A 27 1.26 -8.61 -8.72
N SER A 28 0.09 -9.19 -9.00
CA SER A 28 -0.02 -10.55 -9.55
C SER A 28 0.63 -10.65 -10.93
N GLU A 29 0.51 -9.61 -11.75
CA GLU A 29 1.16 -9.54 -13.06
C GLU A 29 2.68 -9.25 -12.95
N ASN A 30 3.11 -8.63 -11.84
CA ASN A 30 4.49 -8.19 -11.60
C ASN A 30 5.01 -8.67 -10.24
N PRO A 31 5.31 -9.97 -10.06
CA PRO A 31 5.60 -10.59 -8.76
C PRO A 31 6.85 -10.06 -8.03
N GLY A 32 7.67 -9.22 -8.68
CA GLY A 32 8.82 -8.56 -8.07
C GLY A 32 8.52 -7.22 -7.40
N LEU A 33 7.32 -6.66 -7.60
CA LEU A 33 6.96 -5.33 -7.10
C LEU A 33 6.19 -5.42 -5.78
N LYS A 34 6.52 -4.53 -4.84
CA LYS A 34 5.83 -4.47 -3.55
C LYS A 34 4.55 -3.63 -3.65
N PHE A 35 3.58 -3.96 -2.82
CA PHE A 35 2.29 -3.27 -2.75
C PHE A 35 2.44 -1.76 -2.63
N GLY A 36 3.29 -1.28 -1.71
CA GLY A 36 3.53 0.15 -1.50
C GLY A 36 4.15 0.84 -2.72
N GLU A 37 5.09 0.19 -3.40
CA GLU A 37 5.73 0.75 -4.62
C GLU A 37 4.71 0.89 -5.74
N ILE A 38 3.82 -0.10 -5.90
CA ILE A 38 2.74 -0.07 -6.89
C ILE A 38 1.74 1.02 -6.53
N ALA A 39 1.33 1.13 -5.26
CA ALA A 39 0.41 2.17 -4.81
C ALA A 39 0.92 3.59 -5.11
N VAL A 40 2.23 3.82 -4.93
CA VAL A 40 2.88 5.08 -5.32
C VAL A 40 2.92 5.26 -6.83
N THR A 41 3.29 4.20 -7.57
CA THR A 41 3.36 4.23 -9.04
C THR A 41 1.99 4.54 -9.68
N LEU A 42 0.91 4.03 -9.10
CA LEU A 42 -0.46 4.27 -9.56
C LEU A 42 -1.04 5.61 -9.05
N GLY A 43 -0.30 6.35 -8.22
CA GLY A 43 -0.70 7.65 -7.68
C GLY A 43 -1.76 7.57 -6.56
N TYR A 44 -1.94 6.40 -5.94
CA TYR A 44 -2.89 6.22 -4.83
C TYR A 44 -2.30 6.63 -3.49
N LEU A 45 -0.97 6.59 -3.36
CA LEU A 45 -0.23 7.02 -2.19
C LEU A 45 0.99 7.83 -2.65
N GLU A 46 1.53 8.64 -1.76
CA GLU A 46 2.83 9.26 -1.93
C GLU A 46 3.91 8.44 -1.21
N GLN A 47 5.17 8.56 -1.63
CA GLN A 47 6.30 7.89 -0.97
C GLN A 47 6.35 8.21 0.54
N ARG A 48 6.04 9.46 0.90
CA ARG A 48 5.98 9.90 2.30
C ARG A 48 4.99 9.11 3.14
N ASP A 49 3.85 8.70 2.56
CA ASP A 49 2.81 7.98 3.29
C ASP A 49 3.31 6.58 3.65
N ILE A 50 4.05 5.96 2.72
CA ILE A 50 4.73 4.67 2.93
C ILE A 50 5.80 4.80 4.03
N ASP A 51 6.61 5.85 3.97
CA ASP A 51 7.68 6.09 4.94
C ASP A 51 7.10 6.28 6.36
N GLU A 52 6.06 7.10 6.51
CA GLU A 52 5.35 7.29 7.78
C GLU A 52 4.77 5.97 8.34
N TYR A 53 4.19 5.13 7.48
CA TYR A 53 3.70 3.80 7.89
C TYR A 53 4.83 2.89 8.35
N LEU A 54 5.98 2.89 7.66
CA LEU A 54 7.12 2.05 8.00
C LEU A 54 7.73 2.44 9.34
N GLU A 55 7.90 3.74 9.60
CA GLU A 55 8.43 4.27 10.86
C GLU A 55 7.59 3.85 12.08
N ARG A 56 6.26 3.88 11.94
CA ARG A 56 5.31 3.45 13.00
C ARG A 56 5.42 1.97 13.35
N GLY A 57 5.87 1.14 12.41
CA GLY A 57 5.95 -0.31 12.55
C GLY A 57 7.35 -0.85 12.85
N THR A 58 8.30 0.02 13.21
CA THR A 58 9.69 -0.30 13.59
C THR A 58 10.03 0.05 15.05
N GLY A 59 9.01 0.22 15.90
CA GLY A 59 9.15 0.32 17.36
C GLY A 59 9.16 -1.05 18.05
#